data_AF-A0A2V9BYW8-F1
#
_entry.id   AF-A0A2V9BYW8-F1
#
_cell.length_a   1.000
_cell.length_b   1.000
_cell.length_c   1.000
_cell.angle_alpha   90.00
_cell.angle_beta   90.00
_cell.angle_gamma   90.00
#
_symmetry.space_group_name_H-M   'P 1'
#
loop_
_entity.id
_entity.type
_entity.pdbx_description
1 polymer ?
#
loop_
_entity_poly.entity_id
_entity_poly.type
_entity_poly.pdbx_seq_one_letter_code
_entity_poly.pdbx_strand_id
1 'polypeptide(L)' 'ELYFGRFFSLDEILAAIEAVTREELQSLARRYFKTDHIAVTVLGPLNGFTLDRSRLAC' A
#
# COMPACT_ATOMS: atom_id res chain seq x y z
N GLU A 1 -16.38 0.26 16.68
CA GLU A 1 -15.91 -0.73 17.68
C GLU A 1 -15.49 -2.07 17.09
N LEU A 2 -16.27 -2.68 16.18
CA LEU A 2 -16.10 -4.08 15.72
C LEU A 2 -14.72 -4.48 15.11
N TYR A 3 -13.86 -3.55 14.67
CA TYR A 3 -12.52 -3.89 14.13
C TYR A 3 -11.36 -3.66 15.11
N PHE A 4 -11.48 -2.70 16.03
CA PHE A 4 -10.35 -2.27 16.88
C PHE A 4 -10.63 -2.40 18.39
N GLY A 5 -11.82 -2.88 18.77
CA GLY A 5 -12.20 -3.03 20.18
C GLY A 5 -12.27 -1.73 20.98
N ARG A 6 -12.09 -0.58 20.31
CA ARG A 6 -12.21 0.76 20.87
C ARG A 6 -12.69 1.75 19.82
N PHE A 7 -13.18 2.89 20.30
CA PHE A 7 -13.46 4.06 19.49
C PHE A 7 -12.23 4.96 19.44
N PHE A 8 -11.88 5.43 18.24
CA PHE A 8 -10.89 6.49 18.05
C PHE A 8 -11.65 7.79 17.78
N SER A 9 -11.33 8.84 18.52
CA SER A 9 -11.89 10.17 18.28
C SER A 9 -11.33 10.77 16.99
N LEU A 10 -11.99 11.81 16.49
CA LEU A 10 -11.51 12.56 15.33
C LEU A 10 -10.12 13.16 15.58
N ASP A 11 -9.93 13.77 16.75
CA ASP A 11 -8.67 14.43 17.12
C ASP A 11 -7.51 13.42 17.21
N GLU A 12 -7.77 12.21 17.72
CA GLU A 12 -6.77 11.13 17.77
C GLU A 12 -6.33 10.69 16.37
N ILE A 13 -7.28 10.60 15.43
CA ILE A 13 -6.98 10.24 14.03
C ILE A 13 -6.16 11.36 13.37
N LEU A 14 -6.53 12.62 13.57
CA LEU A 14 -5.80 13.76 12.99
C LEU A 14 -4.37 13.82 13.53
N ALA A 15 -4.19 13.73 14.85
CA ALA A 15 -2.87 13.74 15.47
C ALA A 15 -2.00 12.59 14.97
N ALA A 16 -2.57 11.39 14.78
CA ALA A 16 -1.83 10.25 14.25
C ALA A 16 -1.38 10.44 12.79
N ILE A 17 -2.20 11.08 11.95
CA ILE A 17 -1.85 11.40 10.55
C ILE A 17 -0.74 12.45 10.51
N GLU A 18 -0.86 13.51 11.32
CA GLU A 18 0.12 14.61 11.37
C GLU A 18 1.48 14.17 11.93
N ALA A 19 1.50 13.17 12.80
CA ALA A 19 2.73 12.64 13.38
C ALA A 19 3.57 11.79 12.40
N VAL A 20 3.04 11.43 11.23
CA VAL A 20 3.75 10.55 10.28
C VAL A 20 5.02 11.24 9.76
N THR A 21 6.16 10.58 9.98
CA THR A 21 7.46 11.07 9.50
C THR A 21 7.80 10.55 8.10
N ARG A 22 8.72 11.25 7.43
CA ARG A 22 9.26 10.83 6.14
C ARG A 22 9.97 9.47 6.25
N GLU A 23 10.70 9.26 7.33
CA GLU A 23 11.52 8.09 7.58
C GLU A 23 10.63 6.85 7.79
N GLU A 24 9.55 6.98 8.56
CA GLU A 24 8.55 5.94 8.73
C GLU A 24 7.88 5.59 7.40
N LEU A 25 7.48 6.61 6.62
CA LEU A 25 6.87 6.41 5.31
C LEU A 25 7.81 5.64 4.36
N GLN A 26 9.08 6.03 4.30
CA GLN A 26 10.08 5.34 3.48
C GLN A 26 10.34 3.91 3.95
N SER A 27 10.39 3.69 5.27
CA SER A 27 10.54 2.35 5.86
C SER A 27 9.36 1.45 5.49
N LEU A 28 8.14 1.98 5.58
CA LEU A 28 6.91 1.29 5.21
C LEU A 28 6.90 0.94 3.72
N ALA A 29 7.23 1.90 2.85
CA ALA A 29 7.31 1.70 1.41
C ALA A 29 8.30 0.59 1.05
N ARG A 30 9.52 0.63 1.59
CA ARG A 30 10.54 -0.42 1.39
C ARG A 30 10.09 -1.79 1.90
N ARG A 31 9.24 -1.83 2.94
CA ARG A 31 8.74 -3.08 3.52
C ARG A 31 7.67 -3.74 2.63
N TYR A 32 6.72 -2.97 2.13
CA TYR A 32 5.55 -3.52 1.43
C TYR A 32 5.68 -3.52 -0.09
N PHE A 33 6.37 -2.56 -0.70
CA PHE A 33 6.66 -2.59 -2.13
C PHE A 33 7.82 -3.54 -2.40
N LYS A 34 7.49 -4.83 -2.40
CA LYS A 34 8.35 -5.91 -2.86
C LYS A 34 7.79 -6.42 -4.18
N THR A 35 8.58 -6.40 -5.24
CA THR A 35 8.19 -6.88 -6.57
C THR A 35 7.56 -8.27 -6.56
N ASP A 36 8.08 -9.16 -5.70
CA ASP A 36 7.58 -10.52 -5.55
C ASP A 36 6.16 -10.59 -4.94
N HIS A 37 5.75 -9.54 -4.20
CA HIS A 37 4.46 -9.45 -3.54
C HIS A 37 3.41 -8.67 -4.35
N ILE A 38 3.77 -8.17 -5.53
CA ILE A 38 2.83 -7.45 -6.42
C ILE A 38 2.06 -8.47 -7.26
N ALA A 39 0.74 -8.34 -7.26
CA ALA A 39 -0.18 -9.09 -8.10
C ALA A 39 -0.88 -8.15 -9.10
N VAL A 40 -1.05 -8.59 -10.33
CA VAL A 40 -1.71 -7.83 -11.40
C VAL A 40 -2.82 -8.66 -12.01
N THR A 41 -4.01 -8.05 -12.13
CA THR A 41 -5.16 -8.63 -12.81
C THR A 41 -5.54 -7.73 -13.98
N VAL A 42 -5.67 -8.31 -15.17
CA VAL A 42 -6.08 -7.59 -16.39
C VAL A 42 -7.33 -8.24 -16.95
N LEU A 43 -8.33 -7.44 -17.32
CA LEU A 43 -9.60 -7.91 -17.88
C LEU A 43 -9.91 -7.19 -19.18
N GLY A 44 -10.20 -7.94 -20.24
CA GLY A 44 -10.56 -7.44 -21.57
C GLY A 44 -9.74 -8.06 -22.71
N PRO A 45 -9.91 -7.57 -23.95
CA PRO A 45 -9.13 -8.03 -25.10
C PRO A 45 -7.67 -7.56 -24.97
N LEU A 46 -6.78 -8.49 -24.64
CA LEU A 46 -5.38 -8.20 -24.31
C LEU A 46 -4.53 -7.82 -25.53
N ASN A 47 -4.94 -8.15 -26.76
CA ASN A 47 -4.29 -7.71 -28.01
C ASN A 47 -2.75 -7.74 -27.98
N GLY A 48 -2.16 -8.84 -27.49
CA GLY A 48 -0.70 -9.00 -27.40
C GLY A 48 -0.05 -8.45 -26.12
N PHE A 49 -0.83 -8.03 -25.13
CA PHE A 49 -0.33 -7.61 -23.83
C PHE A 49 0.39 -8.77 -23.13
N THR A 50 1.64 -8.52 -22.78
CA THR A 50 2.47 -9.41 -21.96
C THR A 50 3.01 -8.60 -20.78
N LEU A 51 3.04 -9.24 -19.62
CA LEU A 51 3.58 -8.66 -18.39
C LEU A 51 4.68 -9.56 -17.87
N ASP A 52 5.89 -9.02 -17.82
CA ASP A 52 7.04 -9.63 -17.16
C ASP A 52 7.26 -9.01 -15.78
N ARG A 53 7.86 -9.77 -14.85
CA ARG A 53 8.14 -9.33 -13.48
C ARG A 53 9.06 -8.12 -13.41
N SER A 54 9.97 -7.93 -14.36
CA SER A 54 10.83 -6.72 -14.41
C SER A 54 10.04 -5.43 -14.53
N ARG A 55 8.82 -5.47 -15.09
CA ARG A 55 7.92 -4.32 -15.18
C ARG A 55 7.22 -3.97 -13.87
N LEU A 56 7.38 -4.81 -12.84
CA LEU A 56 6.84 -4.62 -11.49
C LEU A 56 7.95 -4.23 -10.48
N ALA A 57 9.14 -3.87 -10.98
CA ALA A 57 10.24 -3.40 -10.14
C ALA A 57 9.85 -2.08 -9.44
N CYS A 58 10.16 -1.98 -8.15
CA CYS A 58 9.89 -0.84 -7.29
C CYS A 58 11.08 -0.51 -6.37
#